data_AF-A0A9D1M4J1-F1
#
_entry.id   AF-A0A9D1M4J1-F1
#
_cell.length_a   1.000
_cell.length_b   1.000
_cell.length_c   1.000
_cell.angle_alpha   90.00
_cell.angle_beta   90.00
_cell.angle_gamma   90.00
#
_symmetry.space_group_name_H-M   'P 1'
#
loop_
_entity.id
_entity.type
_entity.pdbx_description
1 polymer ?
#
loop_
_entity_poly.entity_id
_entity_poly.type
_entity_poly.pdbx_seq_one_letter_code
_entity_poly.pdbx_strand_id
1 'polypeptide(L)'
;MNKNCKMTIGAMLLLTTAFSAFPANAQTCAVPPTCESLGYDKSADECSGLAQLKCPFDQSKYFCTAYRNAGEGEPIAVGDIAYSDGTYSAVPIPTKIPVGVVYSTSGLIVALSPYKTNVNPGSGLSATACQSFTTNGKNGWTNPTLEELQSVYANRSKVETTLATLSATPLGTEKYIYDVSSYCPDYLVFATGKTDNCSNGAVLRCVNTLAKIAGDTTPTTTYKVGDTYVKDGVAVGTIVKVDSTGQHGTVAFTGGTASATEANTICNGKSVAGLNWTLATASSACKLLKGNSAIDECAVHTSSGSGWCQSETSLYNFCGDLTRAGSFVCEAPF
;
A
#
# COMPACT_ATOMS: atom_id res chain seq x y z
N MET A 1 65.93 -15.53 7.60
CA MET A 1 64.82 -15.26 8.55
C MET A 1 63.67 -14.75 7.69
N ASN A 2 62.58 -15.44 7.37
CA ASN A 2 61.81 -16.48 8.05
C ASN A 2 61.55 -17.66 7.08
N LYS A 3 61.41 -18.85 7.67
CA LYS A 3 61.52 -20.24 7.11
C LYS A 3 60.25 -20.65 6.32
N ASN A 4 60.18 -21.62 5.41
CA ASN A 4 61.08 -22.44 4.61
C ASN A 4 60.17 -23.17 3.59
N CYS A 5 60.50 -23.11 2.30
CA CYS A 5 59.98 -24.05 1.30
C CYS A 5 60.75 -25.38 1.47
N LYS A 6 60.05 -26.51 1.60
CA LYS A 6 60.65 -27.84 1.40
C LYS A 6 59.66 -28.75 0.69
N MET A 7 59.93 -28.96 -0.60
CA MET A 7 59.57 -30.20 -1.29
C MET A 7 60.31 -31.36 -0.62
N THR A 8 59.60 -32.43 -0.29
CA THR A 8 60.22 -33.76 -0.19
C THR A 8 59.32 -34.76 -0.90
N ILE A 9 59.88 -35.33 -1.96
CA ILE A 9 59.36 -36.46 -2.72
C ILE A 9 59.42 -37.70 -1.83
N GLY A 10 58.28 -38.37 -1.66
CA GLY A 10 58.17 -39.68 -1.03
C GLY A 10 57.20 -40.51 -1.85
N ALA A 11 57.74 -41.31 -2.77
CA ALA A 11 57.00 -42.29 -3.54
C ALA A 11 56.51 -43.41 -2.61
N MET A 12 55.20 -43.69 -2.59
CA MET A 12 54.74 -45.07 -2.40
C MET A 12 53.28 -45.26 -2.80
N LEU A 13 53.10 -46.29 -3.64
CA LEU A 13 51.92 -47.15 -3.80
C LEU A 13 50.67 -46.58 -4.51
N LEU A 14 50.61 -46.97 -5.79
CA LEU A 14 49.39 -47.31 -6.52
C LEU A 14 48.45 -48.18 -5.68
N LEU A 15 47.24 -47.68 -5.44
CA LEU A 15 46.03 -48.48 -5.24
C LEU A 15 44.91 -47.85 -6.06
N THR A 16 44.66 -48.46 -7.21
CA THR A 16 43.49 -48.28 -8.05
C THR A 16 42.23 -48.69 -7.30
N THR A 17 41.38 -47.73 -6.94
CA THR A 17 39.96 -47.97 -6.64
C THR A 17 39.11 -46.97 -7.41
N ALA A 18 38.17 -47.50 -8.17
CA ALA A 18 37.31 -46.80 -9.09
C ALA A 18 36.39 -45.80 -8.36
N PHE A 19 36.51 -44.51 -8.70
CA PHE A 19 35.43 -43.56 -8.47
C PHE A 19 34.58 -43.51 -9.74
N SER A 20 33.41 -44.12 -9.65
CA SER A 20 32.31 -43.94 -10.58
C SER A 20 32.07 -42.45 -10.83
N ALA A 21 32.24 -42.02 -12.08
CA ALA A 21 31.77 -40.73 -12.55
C ALA A 21 30.24 -40.70 -12.39
N PHE A 22 29.75 -40.00 -11.38
CA PHE A 22 28.36 -39.56 -11.36
C PHE A 22 28.24 -38.43 -12.38
N PRO A 23 27.30 -38.48 -13.34
CA PRO A 23 27.00 -37.30 -14.14
C PRO A 23 26.47 -36.23 -13.18
N ALA A 24 27.17 -35.11 -13.11
CA ALA A 24 26.66 -33.90 -12.51
C ALA A 24 25.42 -33.50 -13.31
N ASN A 25 24.24 -33.85 -12.81
CA ASN A 25 23.00 -33.30 -13.33
C ASN A 25 23.07 -31.80 -13.12
N ALA A 26 23.22 -31.04 -14.21
CA ALA A 26 23.02 -29.61 -14.21
C ALA A 26 21.59 -29.34 -13.76
N GLN A 27 21.43 -29.11 -12.46
CA GLN A 27 20.22 -28.57 -11.87
C GLN A 27 19.98 -27.25 -12.57
N THR A 28 18.82 -27.10 -13.22
CA THR A 28 18.40 -25.84 -13.84
C THR A 28 18.52 -24.72 -12.82
N CYS A 29 19.60 -23.94 -12.88
CA CYS A 29 19.74 -22.72 -12.11
C CYS A 29 18.70 -21.76 -12.64
N ALA A 30 17.54 -21.70 -11.99
CA ALA A 30 16.63 -20.58 -12.15
C ALA A 30 17.44 -19.31 -11.89
N VAL A 31 17.43 -18.38 -12.84
CA VAL A 31 18.11 -17.10 -12.69
C VAL A 31 17.57 -16.46 -11.40
N PRO A 32 18.43 -16.18 -10.40
CA PRO A 32 17.96 -15.57 -9.16
C PRO A 32 17.34 -14.21 -9.48
N PRO A 33 16.24 -13.83 -8.82
CA PRO A 33 15.62 -12.53 -9.03
C PRO A 33 16.63 -11.41 -8.72
N THR A 34 16.64 -10.39 -9.56
CA THR A 34 17.46 -9.17 -9.38
C THR A 34 16.97 -8.35 -8.18
N CYS A 35 17.84 -7.50 -7.63
CA CYS A 35 17.50 -6.60 -6.53
C CYS A 35 16.33 -5.69 -6.90
N GLU A 36 16.30 -5.18 -8.14
CA GLU A 36 15.17 -4.40 -8.65
C GLU A 36 13.88 -5.22 -8.70
N SER A 37 13.94 -6.48 -9.13
CA SER A 37 12.75 -7.36 -9.12
C SER A 37 12.27 -7.75 -7.71
N LEU A 38 13.10 -7.52 -6.68
CA LEU A 38 12.75 -7.67 -5.27
C LEU A 38 12.42 -6.33 -4.60
N GLY A 39 12.34 -5.23 -5.36
CA GLY A 39 11.99 -3.90 -4.85
C GLY A 39 13.15 -3.07 -4.27
N TYR A 40 14.39 -3.54 -4.38
CA TYR A 40 15.59 -2.76 -4.02
C TYR A 40 16.06 -1.97 -5.24
N ASP A 41 15.46 -0.81 -5.48
CA ASP A 41 15.71 0.03 -6.65
C ASP A 41 16.40 1.37 -6.31
N LYS A 42 16.69 1.64 -5.03
CA LYS A 42 17.26 2.92 -4.55
C LYS A 42 18.74 2.84 -4.23
N SER A 43 19.39 3.99 -4.12
CA SER A 43 20.73 4.17 -3.56
C SER A 43 20.71 4.52 -2.07
N ALA A 44 21.88 4.49 -1.43
CA ALA A 44 22.02 4.87 -0.02
C ALA A 44 21.65 6.35 0.24
N ASP A 45 21.98 7.23 -0.70
CA ASP A 45 21.70 8.68 -0.58
C ASP A 45 20.20 8.96 -0.69
N GLU A 46 19.52 8.24 -1.58
CA GLU A 46 18.06 8.25 -1.71
C GLU A 46 17.34 7.76 -0.45
N CYS A 47 17.98 6.90 0.34
CA CYS A 47 17.44 6.37 1.59
C CYS A 47 17.91 7.12 2.86
N SER A 48 18.62 8.24 2.71
CA SER A 48 19.21 8.97 3.85
C SER A 48 18.14 9.48 4.82
N GLY A 49 18.27 9.17 6.10
CA GLY A 49 17.32 9.55 7.16
C GLY A 49 16.07 8.66 7.24
N LEU A 50 15.99 7.59 6.45
CA LEU A 50 14.88 6.64 6.42
C LEU A 50 15.29 5.28 6.99
N ALA A 51 14.31 4.46 7.40
CA ALA A 51 14.59 3.06 7.69
C ALA A 51 14.86 2.33 6.37
N GLN A 52 16.05 1.73 6.27
CA GLN A 52 16.58 1.16 5.03
C GLN A 52 16.98 -0.30 5.19
N LEU A 53 16.72 -1.08 4.14
CA LEU A 53 17.16 -2.45 3.94
C LEU A 53 18.08 -2.49 2.72
N LYS A 54 19.23 -3.13 2.88
CA LYS A 54 20.23 -3.28 1.82
C LYS A 54 19.96 -4.58 1.06
N CYS A 55 20.07 -4.56 -0.27
CA CYS A 55 19.88 -5.78 -1.03
C CYS A 55 20.98 -6.81 -0.67
N PRO A 56 20.63 -8.08 -0.40
CA PRO A 56 21.63 -9.08 0.04
C PRO A 56 22.70 -9.42 -1.00
N PHE A 57 22.44 -9.14 -2.28
CA PHE A 57 23.29 -9.53 -3.40
C PHE A 57 23.67 -8.37 -4.34
N ASP A 58 23.26 -7.13 -4.02
CA ASP A 58 23.82 -5.89 -4.61
C ASP A 58 23.90 -4.81 -3.52
N GLN A 59 25.12 -4.48 -3.13
CA GLN A 59 25.35 -3.54 -2.05
C GLN A 59 25.14 -2.06 -2.41
N SER A 60 24.89 -1.77 -3.68
CA SER A 60 24.52 -0.43 -4.14
C SER A 60 23.00 -0.19 -4.11
N LYS A 61 22.22 -1.25 -3.92
CA LYS A 61 20.75 -1.23 -3.99
C LYS A 61 20.11 -1.32 -2.62
N TYR A 62 19.14 -0.45 -2.38
CA TYR A 62 18.45 -0.26 -1.12
C TYR A 62 16.94 -0.25 -1.35
N PHE A 63 16.23 -0.71 -0.33
CA PHE A 63 14.81 -0.49 -0.13
C PHE A 63 14.68 0.39 1.12
N CYS A 64 13.85 1.41 1.11
CA CYS A 64 13.60 2.19 2.33
C CYS A 64 12.13 2.52 2.50
N THR A 65 11.65 2.45 3.74
CA THR A 65 10.22 2.42 4.11
C THR A 65 9.49 3.75 4.00
N ALA A 66 10.08 4.76 3.35
CA ALA A 66 9.35 5.98 2.97
C ALA A 66 9.14 6.13 1.46
N TYR A 67 9.70 5.24 0.63
CA TYR A 67 9.30 5.13 -0.78
C TYR A 67 7.98 4.40 -0.88
N ARG A 68 6.90 5.16 -0.68
CA ARG A 68 5.54 4.74 -0.99
C ARG A 68 5.33 4.87 -2.50
N ASN A 69 5.57 3.82 -3.26
CA ASN A 69 5.11 3.80 -4.64
C ASN A 69 3.58 3.59 -4.63
N ALA A 70 2.83 4.43 -5.35
CA ALA A 70 1.45 4.05 -5.67
C ALA A 70 1.48 2.73 -6.44
N GLY A 71 0.68 1.77 -5.98
CA GLY A 71 0.58 0.43 -6.57
C GLY A 71 1.26 -0.68 -5.76
N GLU A 72 1.97 -0.38 -4.66
CA GLU A 72 2.50 -1.39 -3.74
C GLU A 72 1.89 -1.23 -2.33
N GLY A 73 0.62 -1.62 -2.20
CA GLY A 73 0.07 -2.16 -0.96
C GLY A 73 -0.28 -1.24 0.22
N GLU A 74 0.21 0.00 0.30
CA GLU A 74 -0.22 0.93 1.38
C GLU A 74 -1.38 1.85 0.95
N PRO A 75 -2.45 1.94 1.78
CA PRO A 75 -3.56 2.86 1.51
C PRO A 75 -3.06 4.30 1.56
N ILE A 76 -3.67 5.14 0.72
CA ILE A 76 -3.47 6.58 0.73
C ILE A 76 -3.65 7.17 2.14
N ALA A 77 -2.71 8.01 2.56
CA ALA A 77 -2.73 8.67 3.84
C ALA A 77 -2.90 10.19 3.70
N VAL A 78 -3.56 10.78 4.69
CA VAL A 78 -3.61 12.24 4.84
C VAL A 78 -2.18 12.78 5.01
N GLY A 79 -1.83 13.80 4.23
CA GLY A 79 -0.50 14.39 4.18
C GLY A 79 0.38 13.83 3.06
N ASP A 80 -0.04 12.78 2.33
CA ASP A 80 0.74 12.32 1.18
C ASP A 80 0.78 13.39 0.08
N ILE A 81 1.90 13.43 -0.63
CA ILE A 81 2.13 14.23 -1.83
C ILE A 81 1.39 13.55 -2.97
N ALA A 82 0.50 14.27 -3.65
CA ALA A 82 -0.16 13.80 -4.86
C ALA A 82 0.66 14.21 -6.08
N TYR A 83 0.86 13.29 -7.02
CA TYR A 83 1.63 13.53 -8.26
C TYR A 83 0.74 13.59 -9.50
N SER A 84 1.28 14.19 -10.54
CA SER A 84 0.59 14.39 -11.83
C SER A 84 0.20 13.08 -12.53
N ASP A 85 0.86 11.97 -12.24
CA ASP A 85 0.54 10.63 -12.75
C ASP A 85 -0.55 9.90 -11.93
N GLY A 86 -1.17 10.59 -10.96
CA GLY A 86 -2.20 10.01 -10.08
C GLY A 86 -1.63 9.22 -8.91
N THR A 87 -0.31 9.12 -8.79
CA THR A 87 0.34 8.44 -7.68
C THR A 87 0.48 9.35 -6.45
N TYR A 88 0.84 8.77 -5.30
CA TYR A 88 1.03 9.51 -4.06
C TYR A 88 2.18 8.95 -3.22
N SER A 89 2.81 9.76 -2.36
CA SER A 89 3.87 9.32 -1.43
C SER A 89 4.03 10.20 -0.19
N ALA A 90 4.62 9.65 0.89
CA ALA A 90 4.89 10.41 2.13
C ALA A 90 6.00 11.45 1.99
N VAL A 91 6.95 11.18 1.07
CA VAL A 91 8.17 11.98 0.87
C VAL A 91 8.34 12.31 -0.62
N PRO A 92 8.98 13.45 -0.95
CA PRO A 92 9.15 13.85 -2.35
C PRO A 92 9.93 12.82 -3.16
N ILE A 93 9.42 12.52 -4.36
CA ILE A 93 10.10 11.67 -5.35
C ILE A 93 10.66 12.60 -6.44
N PRO A 94 12.00 12.73 -6.58
CA PRO A 94 12.62 13.72 -7.46
C PRO A 94 12.19 13.63 -8.94
N THR A 95 11.83 12.43 -9.40
CA THR A 95 11.42 12.19 -10.79
C THR A 95 9.93 12.45 -11.06
N LYS A 96 9.14 12.70 -10.01
CA LYS A 96 7.70 12.93 -10.13
C LYS A 96 7.33 14.38 -9.90
N ILE A 97 6.25 14.78 -10.55
CA ILE A 97 5.77 16.17 -10.53
C ILE A 97 4.61 16.28 -9.54
N PRO A 98 4.78 16.94 -8.37
CA PRO A 98 3.73 17.07 -7.38
C PRO A 98 2.62 18.02 -7.88
N VAL A 99 1.37 17.77 -7.53
CA VAL A 99 0.22 18.60 -7.92
C VAL A 99 -0.66 19.03 -6.75
N GLY A 100 -0.54 18.36 -5.61
CA GLY A 100 -1.31 18.70 -4.43
C GLY A 100 -0.90 17.89 -3.22
N VAL A 101 -1.63 18.09 -2.13
CA VAL A 101 -1.47 17.34 -0.88
C VAL A 101 -2.79 16.68 -0.53
N VAL A 102 -2.73 15.39 -0.17
CA VAL A 102 -3.90 14.61 0.23
C VAL A 102 -4.41 15.10 1.58
N TYR A 103 -5.68 15.50 1.65
CA TYR A 103 -6.34 15.87 2.90
C TYR A 103 -7.38 14.85 3.37
N SER A 104 -7.71 13.84 2.55
CA SER A 104 -8.63 12.76 2.89
C SER A 104 -8.15 11.43 2.31
N THR A 105 -8.36 10.34 3.05
CA THR A 105 -8.08 8.96 2.60
C THR A 105 -8.95 8.53 1.41
N SER A 106 -9.95 9.32 1.02
CA SER A 106 -10.71 9.11 -0.23
C SER A 106 -10.00 9.65 -1.47
N GLY A 107 -8.76 10.13 -1.38
CA GLY A 107 -8.02 10.67 -2.51
C GLY A 107 -8.34 12.11 -2.86
N LEU A 108 -8.88 12.89 -1.91
CA LEU A 108 -9.09 14.32 -2.10
C LEU A 108 -7.81 15.09 -1.82
N ILE A 109 -7.50 16.05 -2.68
CA ILE A 109 -6.25 16.81 -2.66
C ILE A 109 -6.50 18.31 -2.70
N VAL A 110 -5.66 19.07 -1.99
CA VAL A 110 -5.62 20.53 -2.03
C VAL A 110 -4.41 21.00 -2.84
N ALA A 111 -4.58 22.07 -3.61
CA ALA A 111 -3.54 22.60 -4.49
C ALA A 111 -2.27 23.05 -3.75
N LEU A 112 -1.11 22.97 -4.41
CA LEU A 112 0.16 23.45 -3.86
C LEU A 112 0.24 24.98 -3.68
N SER A 113 -0.60 25.72 -4.41
CA SER A 113 -0.68 27.18 -4.31
C SER A 113 -2.14 27.63 -4.33
N PRO A 114 -2.47 28.78 -3.70
CA PRO A 114 -3.78 29.39 -3.88
C PRO A 114 -3.98 29.80 -5.33
N TYR A 115 -5.21 29.67 -5.82
CA TYR A 115 -5.59 30.23 -7.12
C TYR A 115 -5.65 31.76 -7.07
N LYS A 116 -6.19 32.31 -5.97
CA LYS A 116 -6.31 33.75 -5.78
C LYS A 116 -6.16 34.11 -4.31
N THR A 117 -5.46 35.21 -4.04
CA THR A 117 -5.32 35.82 -2.72
C THR A 117 -5.93 37.22 -2.72
N ASN A 118 -6.14 37.80 -1.54
CA ASN A 118 -6.68 39.16 -1.39
C ASN A 118 -8.04 39.37 -2.07
N VAL A 119 -8.91 38.35 -2.01
CA VAL A 119 -10.27 38.44 -2.52
C VAL A 119 -11.12 39.27 -1.55
N ASN A 120 -11.74 40.32 -2.07
CA ASN A 120 -12.60 41.24 -1.31
C ASN A 120 -14.07 41.10 -1.75
N PRO A 121 -15.04 41.56 -0.93
CA PRO A 121 -16.43 41.64 -1.34
C PRO A 121 -16.59 42.43 -2.65
N GLY A 122 -17.50 41.99 -3.51
CA GLY A 122 -17.75 42.61 -4.82
C GLY A 122 -16.69 42.33 -5.88
N SER A 123 -15.69 41.49 -5.63
CA SER A 123 -14.62 41.17 -6.59
C SER A 123 -15.06 40.32 -7.80
N GLY A 124 -16.33 39.87 -7.84
CA GLY A 124 -16.90 39.13 -8.97
C GLY A 124 -16.26 37.76 -9.21
N LEU A 125 -15.81 37.09 -8.15
CA LEU A 125 -15.18 35.77 -8.26
C LEU A 125 -16.20 34.72 -8.75
N SER A 126 -15.86 34.00 -9.82
CA SER A 126 -16.76 33.01 -10.40
C SER A 126 -16.97 31.79 -9.49
N ALA A 127 -18.21 31.27 -9.44
CA ALA A 127 -18.53 29.98 -8.81
C ALA A 127 -17.75 28.79 -9.42
N THR A 128 -17.15 28.99 -10.59
CA THR A 128 -16.30 28.02 -11.30
C THR A 128 -14.87 28.49 -11.47
N ALA A 129 -14.40 29.46 -10.68
CA ALA A 129 -13.09 30.08 -10.82
C ALA A 129 -11.94 29.05 -10.94
N CYS A 130 -11.95 28.01 -10.12
CA CYS A 130 -10.94 26.96 -10.14
C CYS A 130 -10.95 26.06 -11.39
N GLN A 131 -11.98 26.06 -12.24
CA GLN A 131 -11.99 25.22 -13.45
C GLN A 131 -10.89 25.61 -14.45
N SER A 132 -10.48 26.88 -14.44
CA SER A 132 -9.37 27.39 -15.24
C SER A 132 -8.00 27.22 -14.57
N PHE A 133 -8.00 26.81 -13.29
CA PHE A 133 -6.77 26.65 -12.54
C PHE A 133 -6.05 25.36 -12.94
N THR A 134 -4.74 25.43 -13.01
CA THR A 134 -3.87 24.29 -13.30
C THR A 134 -2.74 24.25 -12.30
N THR A 135 -2.38 23.06 -11.82
CA THR A 135 -1.13 22.86 -11.08
C THR A 135 -0.26 21.92 -11.89
N ASN A 136 0.92 22.38 -12.29
CA ASN A 136 1.88 21.60 -13.09
C ASN A 136 1.25 20.90 -14.31
N GLY A 137 0.43 21.64 -15.06
CA GLY A 137 -0.22 21.15 -16.28
C GLY A 137 -1.44 20.24 -16.07
N LYS A 138 -1.88 20.04 -14.82
CA LYS A 138 -3.08 19.24 -14.51
C LYS A 138 -4.29 20.10 -14.19
N ASN A 139 -5.41 19.76 -14.85
CA ASN A 139 -6.71 20.41 -14.80
C ASN A 139 -7.65 19.69 -13.82
N GLY A 140 -8.94 20.06 -13.84
CA GLY A 140 -10.00 19.39 -13.07
C GLY A 140 -10.22 19.95 -11.66
N TRP A 141 -9.57 21.06 -11.35
CA TRP A 141 -9.68 21.75 -10.07
C TRP A 141 -11.06 22.40 -9.90
N THR A 142 -11.58 22.36 -8.68
CA THR A 142 -12.88 22.95 -8.32
C THR A 142 -12.76 23.90 -7.14
N ASN A 143 -13.71 24.83 -7.05
CA ASN A 143 -13.86 25.63 -5.84
C ASN A 143 -14.22 24.65 -4.70
N PRO A 144 -13.63 24.81 -3.50
CA PRO A 144 -13.90 23.89 -2.40
C PRO A 144 -15.29 24.13 -1.81
N THR A 145 -15.92 23.09 -1.30
CA THR A 145 -17.11 23.20 -0.45
C THR A 145 -16.73 23.50 1.00
N LEU A 146 -17.70 23.87 1.84
CA LEU A 146 -17.48 24.06 3.27
C LEU A 146 -16.95 22.77 3.92
N GLU A 147 -17.51 21.62 3.57
CA GLU A 147 -17.13 20.30 4.11
C GLU A 147 -15.68 19.95 3.74
N GLU A 148 -15.27 20.26 2.51
CA GLU A 148 -13.90 20.06 2.07
C GLU A 148 -12.93 20.97 2.83
N LEU A 149 -13.24 22.26 3.00
CA LEU A 149 -12.40 23.16 3.79
C LEU A 149 -12.32 22.75 5.25
N GLN A 150 -13.42 22.26 5.84
CA GLN A 150 -13.43 21.73 7.21
C GLN A 150 -12.54 20.49 7.32
N SER A 151 -12.54 19.62 6.31
CA SER A 151 -11.64 18.46 6.24
C SER A 151 -10.17 18.88 6.12
N VAL A 152 -9.86 19.85 5.26
CA VAL A 152 -8.51 20.43 5.14
C VAL A 152 -8.09 21.06 6.47
N TYR A 153 -8.96 21.81 7.14
CA TYR A 153 -8.69 22.42 8.44
C TYR A 153 -8.42 21.38 9.53
N ALA A 154 -9.24 20.33 9.63
CA ALA A 154 -9.05 19.24 10.59
C ALA A 154 -7.71 18.52 10.40
N ASN A 155 -7.24 18.44 9.15
CA ASN A 155 -5.99 17.78 8.77
C ASN A 155 -4.82 18.75 8.55
N ARG A 156 -4.98 20.04 8.89
CA ARG A 156 -4.05 21.12 8.50
C ARG A 156 -2.62 20.87 8.90
N SER A 157 -2.36 20.25 10.06
CA SER A 157 -0.99 20.02 10.53
C SER A 157 -0.21 19.10 9.59
N LYS A 158 -0.86 18.05 9.08
CA LYS A 158 -0.25 17.12 8.13
C LYS A 158 -0.08 17.79 6.76
N VAL A 159 -1.13 18.49 6.31
CA VAL A 159 -1.10 19.20 5.03
C VAL A 159 -0.01 20.28 5.01
N GLU A 160 0.11 21.08 6.06
CA GLU A 160 1.14 22.12 6.21
C GLU A 160 2.55 21.55 6.22
N THR A 161 2.76 20.43 6.90
CA THR A 161 4.06 19.77 6.93
C THR A 161 4.50 19.42 5.51
N THR A 162 3.61 18.83 4.73
CA THR A 162 3.90 18.45 3.34
C THR A 162 4.07 19.65 2.42
N LEU A 163 3.25 20.71 2.58
CA LEU A 163 3.44 21.95 1.83
C LEU A 163 4.82 22.57 2.13
N ALA A 164 5.25 22.58 3.38
CA ALA A 164 6.58 23.06 3.77
C ALA A 164 7.69 22.18 3.17
N THR A 165 7.56 20.85 3.20
CA THR A 165 8.49 19.91 2.56
C THR A 165 8.64 20.18 1.05
N LEU A 166 7.54 20.54 0.38
CA LEU A 166 7.53 20.88 -1.04
C LEU A 166 7.91 22.34 -1.34
N SER A 167 8.24 23.16 -0.32
CA SER A 167 8.43 24.61 -0.46
C SER A 167 7.24 25.32 -1.13
N ALA A 168 6.04 24.79 -0.90
CA ALA A 168 4.79 25.28 -1.44
C ALA A 168 4.19 26.37 -0.53
N THR A 169 3.14 27.05 -1.00
CA THR A 169 2.50 28.11 -0.19
C THR A 169 1.80 27.49 1.01
N PRO A 170 2.09 27.92 2.26
CA PRO A 170 1.46 27.36 3.45
C PRO A 170 -0.06 27.65 3.48
N LEU A 171 -0.80 26.89 4.28
CA LEU A 171 -2.22 27.18 4.52
C LEU A 171 -2.39 28.42 5.42
N GLY A 172 -1.51 28.59 6.41
CA GLY A 172 -1.52 29.70 7.35
C GLY A 172 -2.79 29.78 8.18
N THR A 173 -3.12 31.00 8.61
CA THR A 173 -4.30 31.31 9.42
C THR A 173 -5.37 32.05 8.61
N GLU A 174 -5.28 31.97 7.29
CA GLU A 174 -6.06 32.77 6.35
C GLU A 174 -7.56 32.40 6.32
N LYS A 175 -8.33 33.20 5.59
CA LYS A 175 -9.77 32.98 5.36
C LYS A 175 -9.95 32.28 4.02
N TYR A 176 -10.42 31.04 4.03
CA TYR A 176 -10.57 30.23 2.81
C TYR A 176 -12.00 30.23 2.31
N ILE A 177 -12.19 30.63 1.05
CA ILE A 177 -13.49 30.78 0.41
C ILE A 177 -14.08 29.43 0.04
N TYR A 178 -15.35 29.20 0.39
CA TYR A 178 -16.13 28.05 -0.11
C TYR A 178 -17.41 28.45 -0.86
N ASP A 179 -17.87 29.70 -0.74
CA ASP A 179 -19.00 30.21 -1.51
C ASP A 179 -18.72 31.63 -2.02
N VAL A 180 -19.10 31.87 -3.26
CA VAL A 180 -18.97 33.14 -4.00
C VAL A 180 -20.28 33.52 -4.71
N SER A 181 -21.38 32.85 -4.37
CA SER A 181 -22.72 33.04 -4.97
C SER A 181 -23.32 34.42 -4.68
N SER A 182 -22.76 35.16 -3.73
CA SER A 182 -23.24 36.47 -3.31
C SER A 182 -22.17 37.57 -3.44
N TYR A 183 -22.57 38.83 -3.27
CA TYR A 183 -21.63 39.96 -3.17
C TYR A 183 -20.56 39.74 -2.08
N CYS A 184 -20.94 39.04 -1.01
CA CYS A 184 -20.06 38.61 0.05
C CYS A 184 -19.67 37.15 -0.10
N PRO A 185 -18.38 36.84 -0.27
CA PRO A 185 -17.95 35.45 -0.19
C PRO A 185 -18.08 34.94 1.26
N ASP A 186 -18.49 33.68 1.39
CA ASP A 186 -18.41 32.96 2.67
C ASP A 186 -17.08 32.21 2.74
N TYR A 187 -16.52 32.16 3.95
CA TYR A 187 -15.21 31.55 4.19
C TYR A 187 -15.13 30.79 5.51
N LEU A 188 -14.21 29.83 5.54
CA LEU A 188 -13.73 29.18 6.74
C LEU A 188 -12.45 29.86 7.21
N VAL A 189 -12.43 30.37 8.44
CA VAL A 189 -11.28 31.04 9.03
C VAL A 189 -10.32 30.00 9.60
N PHE A 190 -9.16 29.78 8.98
CA PHE A 190 -8.21 28.76 9.43
C PHE A 190 -7.52 29.10 10.76
N ALA A 191 -7.61 30.34 11.24
CA ALA A 191 -7.21 30.69 12.60
C ALA A 191 -8.09 30.03 13.67
N THR A 192 -9.39 29.86 13.41
CA THR A 192 -10.39 29.49 14.43
C THR A 192 -11.22 28.27 14.09
N GLY A 193 -11.24 27.83 12.83
CA GLY A 193 -12.10 26.77 12.32
C GLY A 193 -13.57 27.17 12.22
N LYS A 194 -13.89 28.46 12.29
CA LYS A 194 -15.27 28.98 12.22
C LYS A 194 -15.59 29.58 10.85
N THR A 195 -16.85 29.51 10.46
CA THR A 195 -17.35 30.21 9.29
C THR A 195 -17.57 31.69 9.60
N ASP A 196 -17.39 32.52 8.59
CA ASP A 196 -17.63 33.97 8.62
C ASP A 196 -17.77 34.48 7.16
N ASN A 197 -18.19 35.73 6.96
CA ASN A 197 -18.45 36.28 5.62
C ASN A 197 -18.19 37.80 5.50
N CYS A 198 -18.19 38.30 4.26
CA CYS A 198 -18.05 39.73 3.94
C CYS A 198 -16.72 40.41 4.37
N SER A 199 -15.64 39.67 4.62
CA SER A 199 -14.33 40.27 4.88
C SER A 199 -13.45 40.45 3.65
N ASN A 200 -12.55 41.45 3.74
CA ASN A 200 -11.42 41.59 2.84
C ASN A 200 -10.34 40.52 3.09
N GLY A 201 -9.51 40.29 2.08
CA GLY A 201 -8.29 39.50 2.22
C GLY A 201 -8.48 37.98 2.14
N ALA A 202 -9.60 37.49 1.61
CA ALA A 202 -9.85 36.05 1.56
C ALA A 202 -9.02 35.35 0.46
N VAL A 203 -8.88 34.03 0.59
CA VAL A 203 -8.06 33.16 -0.27
C VAL A 203 -8.95 32.11 -0.90
N LEU A 204 -8.83 31.92 -2.22
CA LEU A 204 -9.38 30.76 -2.92
C LEU A 204 -8.23 29.79 -3.23
N ARG A 205 -8.31 28.60 -2.66
CA ARG A 205 -7.37 27.50 -2.92
C ARG A 205 -8.16 26.28 -3.38
N CYS A 206 -7.88 25.85 -4.59
CA CYS A 206 -8.68 24.85 -5.26
C CYS A 206 -8.43 23.44 -4.70
N VAL A 207 -9.42 22.58 -4.87
CA VAL A 207 -9.36 21.15 -4.52
C VAL A 207 -9.60 20.29 -5.76
N ASN A 208 -9.19 19.02 -5.68
CA ASN A 208 -9.37 18.03 -6.75
C ASN A 208 -9.37 16.62 -6.14
N THR A 209 -9.53 15.59 -6.98
CA THR A 209 -9.31 14.19 -6.62
C THR A 209 -8.12 13.62 -7.37
N LEU A 210 -7.40 12.68 -6.75
CA LEU A 210 -6.35 11.91 -7.43
C LEU A 210 -6.88 11.20 -8.69
N ALA A 211 -8.11 10.66 -8.62
CA ALA A 211 -8.75 10.00 -9.75
C ALA A 211 -8.88 10.94 -10.97
N LYS A 212 -9.32 12.19 -10.76
CA LYS A 212 -9.43 13.18 -11.85
C LYS A 212 -8.07 13.58 -12.41
N ILE A 213 -7.05 13.72 -11.55
CA ILE A 213 -5.66 14.00 -11.98
C ILE A 213 -5.09 12.88 -12.85
N ALA A 214 -5.44 11.64 -12.52
CA ALA A 214 -5.06 10.43 -13.24
C ALA A 214 -5.83 10.24 -14.57
N GLY A 215 -6.88 11.02 -14.84
CA GLY A 215 -7.73 10.87 -16.02
C GLY A 215 -8.92 9.92 -15.81
N ASP A 216 -9.56 9.98 -14.64
CA ASP A 216 -10.69 9.14 -14.21
C ASP A 216 -10.39 7.65 -14.06
N THR A 217 -9.14 7.23 -14.20
CA THR A 217 -8.67 5.97 -13.61
C THR A 217 -8.35 6.25 -12.15
N THR A 218 -9.31 6.02 -11.24
CA THR A 218 -9.01 5.92 -9.81
C THR A 218 -7.74 5.10 -9.64
N PRO A 219 -6.72 5.55 -8.87
CA PRO A 219 -5.58 4.69 -8.56
C PRO A 219 -6.13 3.43 -7.90
N THR A 220 -6.23 2.35 -8.66
CA THR A 220 -6.73 1.09 -8.16
C THR A 220 -5.58 0.41 -7.47
N THR A 221 -5.74 0.12 -6.18
CA THR A 221 -4.79 -0.71 -5.45
C THR A 221 -4.80 -2.08 -6.11
N THR A 222 -3.72 -2.39 -6.83
CA THR A 222 -3.50 -3.72 -7.38
C THR A 222 -2.74 -4.55 -6.36
N TYR A 223 -3.27 -5.71 -6.02
CA TYR A 223 -2.68 -6.68 -5.11
C TYR A 223 -2.00 -7.81 -5.87
N LYS A 224 -1.04 -8.43 -5.21
CA LYS A 224 -0.42 -9.70 -5.59
C LYS A 224 -0.69 -10.73 -4.49
N VAL A 225 -0.59 -12.01 -4.84
CA VAL A 225 -0.67 -13.09 -3.84
C VAL A 225 0.47 -12.92 -2.84
N GLY A 226 0.14 -12.93 -1.55
CA GLY A 226 1.05 -12.69 -0.44
C GLY A 226 0.93 -11.30 0.18
N ASP A 227 0.31 -10.33 -0.50
CA ASP A 227 0.13 -8.98 0.03
C ASP A 227 -0.79 -8.98 1.26
N THR A 228 -0.64 -7.97 2.12
CA THR A 228 -1.62 -7.68 3.17
C THR A 228 -2.77 -6.87 2.56
N TYR A 229 -4.00 -7.39 2.64
CA TYR A 229 -5.19 -6.62 2.30
C TYR A 229 -5.46 -5.60 3.41
N VAL A 230 -5.54 -4.32 3.04
CA VAL A 230 -5.85 -3.23 3.97
C VAL A 230 -7.10 -2.52 3.50
N LYS A 231 -8.11 -2.40 4.37
CA LYS A 231 -9.32 -1.63 4.10
C LYS A 231 -9.52 -0.61 5.21
N ASP A 232 -9.72 0.65 4.84
CA ASP A 232 -9.90 1.77 5.77
C ASP A 232 -8.76 1.90 6.82
N GLY A 233 -7.53 1.60 6.39
CA GLY A 233 -6.34 1.63 7.25
C GLY A 233 -6.19 0.44 8.22
N VAL A 234 -7.10 -0.54 8.15
CA VAL A 234 -7.06 -1.75 8.98
C VAL A 234 -6.52 -2.92 8.16
N ALA A 235 -5.47 -3.59 8.65
CA ALA A 235 -5.00 -4.85 8.06
C ALA A 235 -6.03 -5.96 8.29
N VAL A 236 -6.50 -6.55 7.20
CA VAL A 236 -7.66 -7.46 7.20
C VAL A 236 -7.23 -8.93 7.08
N GLY A 237 -6.18 -9.20 6.29
CA GLY A 237 -5.67 -10.55 6.05
C GLY A 237 -4.67 -10.57 4.90
N THR A 238 -4.30 -11.76 4.45
CA THR A 238 -3.33 -11.99 3.37
C THR A 238 -4.04 -12.36 2.07
N ILE A 239 -3.62 -11.80 0.95
CA ILE A 239 -4.14 -12.09 -0.39
C ILE A 239 -3.69 -13.49 -0.81
N VAL A 240 -4.63 -14.40 -1.03
CA VAL A 240 -4.35 -15.80 -1.44
C VAL A 240 -4.65 -16.06 -2.92
N LYS A 241 -5.47 -15.21 -3.53
CA LYS A 241 -5.83 -15.24 -4.95
C LYS A 241 -6.12 -13.82 -5.43
N VAL A 242 -5.75 -13.53 -6.67
CA VAL A 242 -6.09 -12.28 -7.34
C VAL A 242 -6.38 -12.57 -8.81
N ASP A 243 -7.24 -11.76 -9.42
CA ASP A 243 -7.51 -11.80 -10.86
C ASP A 243 -6.34 -11.22 -11.69
N SER A 244 -6.49 -11.21 -13.02
CA SER A 244 -5.45 -10.69 -13.92
C SER A 244 -5.20 -9.18 -13.79
N THR A 245 -6.12 -8.45 -13.17
CA THR A 245 -6.02 -7.00 -12.99
C THR A 245 -5.34 -6.62 -11.69
N GLY A 246 -5.26 -7.55 -10.72
CA GLY A 246 -4.77 -7.25 -9.38
C GLY A 246 -5.84 -6.63 -8.46
N GLN A 247 -7.02 -6.28 -8.99
CA GLN A 247 -7.97 -5.42 -8.26
C GLN A 247 -9.00 -6.20 -7.45
N HIS A 248 -9.32 -7.42 -7.87
CA HIS A 248 -10.25 -8.30 -7.17
C HIS A 248 -9.59 -9.63 -6.84
N GLY A 249 -9.99 -10.22 -5.73
CA GLY A 249 -9.38 -11.45 -5.29
C GLY A 249 -10.00 -12.07 -4.06
N THR A 250 -9.19 -12.84 -3.36
CA THR A 250 -9.56 -13.49 -2.10
C THR A 250 -8.52 -13.14 -1.05
N VAL A 251 -9.00 -12.56 0.05
CA VAL A 251 -8.23 -12.33 1.27
C VAL A 251 -8.52 -13.46 2.25
N ALA A 252 -7.52 -13.93 2.98
CA ALA A 252 -7.65 -14.98 3.97
C ALA A 252 -6.82 -14.68 5.23
N PHE A 253 -7.24 -15.23 6.37
CA PHE A 253 -6.47 -15.18 7.62
C PHE A 253 -6.70 -16.46 8.44
N THR A 254 -5.75 -16.78 9.32
CA THR A 254 -5.82 -17.95 10.21
C THR A 254 -6.81 -17.71 11.36
N GLY A 255 -7.83 -18.55 11.46
CA GLY A 255 -8.89 -18.44 12.47
C GLY A 255 -8.59 -19.10 13.81
N GLY A 256 -7.50 -19.87 13.91
CA GLY A 256 -7.14 -20.66 15.10
C GLY A 256 -7.48 -22.14 14.92
N THR A 257 -7.86 -22.80 16.01
CA THR A 257 -8.23 -24.23 16.03
C THR A 257 -9.63 -24.43 16.60
N ALA A 258 -10.48 -25.19 15.92
CA ALA A 258 -11.86 -25.47 16.33
C ALA A 258 -12.37 -26.75 15.65
N SER A 259 -13.55 -27.24 16.04
CA SER A 259 -14.26 -28.27 15.26
C SER A 259 -14.70 -27.72 13.88
N ALA A 260 -15.03 -28.59 12.92
CA ALA A 260 -15.44 -28.14 11.59
C ALA A 260 -16.67 -27.21 11.60
N THR A 261 -17.67 -27.55 12.42
CA THR A 261 -18.92 -26.77 12.56
C THR A 261 -18.66 -25.41 13.23
N GLU A 262 -17.83 -25.40 14.26
CA GLU A 262 -17.48 -24.17 14.98
C GLU A 262 -16.60 -23.25 14.13
N ALA A 263 -15.61 -23.80 13.42
CA ALA A 263 -14.79 -23.06 12.46
C ALA A 263 -15.66 -22.36 11.40
N ASN A 264 -16.64 -23.06 10.84
CA ASN A 264 -17.57 -22.46 9.89
C ASN A 264 -18.41 -21.35 10.54
N THR A 265 -18.86 -21.53 11.78
CA THR A 265 -19.63 -20.51 12.51
C THR A 265 -18.79 -19.27 12.78
N ILE A 266 -17.54 -19.44 13.21
CA ILE A 266 -16.60 -18.33 13.48
C ILE A 266 -16.34 -17.52 12.21
N CYS A 267 -16.07 -18.18 11.08
CA CYS A 267 -15.83 -17.47 9.83
C CYS A 267 -17.06 -16.70 9.35
N ASN A 268 -18.25 -17.32 9.35
CA ASN A 268 -19.48 -16.65 8.90
C ASN A 268 -19.94 -15.51 9.84
N GLY A 269 -19.57 -15.58 11.12
CA GLY A 269 -19.87 -14.52 12.10
C GLY A 269 -18.96 -13.29 12.00
N LYS A 270 -17.92 -13.32 11.15
CA LYS A 270 -16.94 -12.24 11.06
C LYS A 270 -17.43 -11.12 10.12
N SER A 271 -17.25 -9.88 10.57
CA SER A 271 -17.70 -8.67 9.87
C SER A 271 -16.58 -7.66 9.55
N VAL A 272 -15.31 -8.04 9.73
CA VAL A 272 -14.19 -7.10 9.47
C VAL A 272 -14.20 -6.67 8.01
N ALA A 273 -13.88 -5.39 7.78
CA ALA A 273 -13.83 -4.78 6.44
C ALA A 273 -15.17 -4.82 5.67
N GLY A 274 -16.28 -5.15 6.34
CA GLY A 274 -17.59 -5.30 5.69
C GLY A 274 -17.60 -6.36 4.58
N LEU A 275 -16.72 -7.36 4.67
CA LEU A 275 -16.65 -8.47 3.72
C LEU A 275 -17.48 -9.66 4.21
N ASN A 276 -17.94 -10.48 3.26
CA ASN A 276 -18.65 -11.72 3.54
C ASN A 276 -17.65 -12.85 3.74
N TRP A 277 -17.35 -13.15 5.01
CA TRP A 277 -16.39 -14.17 5.39
C TRP A 277 -17.00 -15.57 5.40
N THR A 278 -16.26 -16.54 4.91
CA THR A 278 -16.63 -17.96 4.94
C THR A 278 -15.45 -18.81 5.34
N LEU A 279 -15.71 -20.07 5.70
CA LEU A 279 -14.63 -21.05 5.87
C LEU A 279 -13.89 -21.21 4.55
N ALA A 280 -12.56 -21.11 4.59
CA ALA A 280 -11.75 -21.08 3.38
C ALA A 280 -11.77 -22.41 2.63
N THR A 281 -11.66 -22.34 1.31
CA THR A 281 -11.40 -23.52 0.46
C THR A 281 -10.06 -24.17 0.81
N ALA A 282 -9.92 -25.44 0.42
CA ALA A 282 -8.66 -26.17 0.54
C ALA A 282 -7.47 -25.40 -0.04
N SER A 283 -7.64 -24.81 -1.23
CA SER A 283 -6.54 -24.10 -1.89
C SER A 283 -6.09 -22.86 -1.13
N SER A 284 -7.01 -22.09 -0.56
CA SER A 284 -6.67 -20.88 0.20
C SER A 284 -6.09 -21.21 1.57
N ALA A 285 -6.71 -22.16 2.27
CA ALA A 285 -6.26 -22.61 3.59
C ALA A 285 -4.84 -23.18 3.52
N CYS A 286 -4.58 -24.08 2.57
CA CYS A 286 -3.28 -24.71 2.41
C CYS A 286 -2.19 -23.77 1.90
N LYS A 287 -2.56 -22.71 1.18
CA LYS A 287 -1.62 -21.68 0.77
C LYS A 287 -1.14 -20.84 1.96
N LEU A 288 -2.00 -20.63 2.96
CA LEU A 288 -1.70 -19.78 4.12
C LEU A 288 -1.02 -20.55 5.26
N LEU A 289 -1.38 -21.82 5.47
CA LEU A 289 -0.90 -22.63 6.61
C LEU A 289 0.49 -23.26 6.41
N LYS A 290 1.23 -22.88 5.36
CA LYS A 290 2.51 -23.49 4.97
C LYS A 290 3.41 -23.77 6.18
N GLY A 291 3.64 -25.06 6.46
CA GLY A 291 4.62 -25.53 7.43
C GLY A 291 4.11 -25.82 8.84
N ASN A 292 2.83 -25.66 9.16
CA ASN A 292 2.32 -25.83 10.53
C ASN A 292 1.45 -27.08 10.77
N SER A 293 1.29 -27.93 9.76
CA SER A 293 0.50 -29.15 9.88
C SER A 293 1.43 -30.34 10.08
N ALA A 294 1.50 -30.86 11.31
CA ALA A 294 1.91 -32.24 11.48
C ALA A 294 1.03 -33.13 10.58
N ILE A 295 1.57 -34.27 10.11
CA ILE A 295 0.79 -35.29 9.39
C ILE A 295 -0.25 -35.87 10.36
N ASP A 296 -1.38 -35.18 10.44
CA ASP A 296 -2.52 -35.48 11.30
C ASP A 296 -3.78 -35.47 10.43
N GLU A 297 -4.58 -36.51 10.60
CA GLU A 297 -5.82 -36.74 9.86
C GLU A 297 -6.77 -35.54 9.89
N CYS A 298 -6.80 -34.76 10.97
CA CYS A 298 -7.67 -33.60 11.12
C CYS A 298 -6.89 -32.30 11.36
N ALA A 299 -5.73 -32.14 10.71
CA ALA A 299 -4.88 -30.97 10.90
C ALA A 299 -5.54 -29.65 10.51
N VAL A 300 -6.40 -29.65 9.48
CA VAL A 300 -7.13 -28.48 9.00
C VAL A 300 -8.57 -28.79 8.60
N HIS A 301 -9.49 -27.88 8.95
CA HIS A 301 -10.86 -27.84 8.45
C HIS A 301 -11.00 -26.77 7.37
N THR A 302 -11.59 -27.16 6.24
CA THR A 302 -11.84 -26.29 5.08
C THR A 302 -13.27 -26.49 4.58
N SER A 303 -13.79 -25.57 3.76
CA SER A 303 -15.08 -25.76 3.11
C SER A 303 -15.08 -26.89 2.08
N SER A 304 -13.90 -27.35 1.65
CA SER A 304 -13.74 -28.46 0.70
C SER A 304 -13.54 -29.82 1.39
N GLY A 305 -13.58 -29.87 2.72
CA GLY A 305 -13.33 -31.08 3.51
C GLY A 305 -12.28 -30.86 4.60
N SER A 306 -11.99 -31.92 5.35
CA SER A 306 -11.10 -31.87 6.52
C SER A 306 -9.97 -32.88 6.37
N GLY A 307 -8.74 -32.49 6.70
CA GLY A 307 -7.58 -33.29 6.34
C GLY A 307 -6.27 -32.63 6.71
N TRP A 308 -5.26 -32.81 5.86
CA TRP A 308 -4.00 -32.10 5.91
C TRP A 308 -3.62 -31.54 4.54
N CYS A 309 -2.82 -30.48 4.55
CA CYS A 309 -2.35 -29.83 3.34
C CYS A 309 -1.16 -30.57 2.74
N GLN A 310 -1.41 -31.29 1.65
CA GLN A 310 -0.38 -32.05 0.92
C GLN A 310 0.53 -31.12 0.08
N SER A 311 -0.01 -30.00 -0.37
CA SER A 311 0.73 -28.92 -1.03
C SER A 311 0.07 -27.59 -0.73
N GLU A 312 0.63 -26.50 -1.26
CA GLU A 312 0.09 -25.15 -1.09
C GLU A 312 -1.33 -24.97 -1.64
N THR A 313 -1.83 -25.91 -2.46
CA THR A 313 -3.15 -25.80 -3.07
C THR A 313 -3.99 -27.07 -2.95
N SER A 314 -3.45 -28.13 -2.33
CA SER A 314 -4.11 -29.43 -2.24
C SER A 314 -4.32 -29.86 -0.80
N LEU A 315 -5.54 -30.28 -0.52
CA LEU A 315 -5.93 -30.94 0.71
C LEU A 315 -6.05 -32.44 0.45
N TYR A 316 -5.37 -33.24 1.24
CA TYR A 316 -5.63 -34.67 1.31
C TYR A 316 -6.73 -34.87 2.37
N ASN A 317 -7.96 -35.02 1.88
CA ASN A 317 -9.19 -35.04 2.67
C ASN A 317 -9.46 -36.46 3.18
N PHE A 318 -9.13 -36.73 4.45
CA PHE A 318 -9.37 -38.03 5.04
C PHE A 318 -9.83 -37.98 6.51
N CYS A 319 -10.12 -36.80 7.07
CA CYS A 319 -10.62 -36.68 8.44
C CYS A 319 -12.03 -37.24 8.58
N GLY A 320 -12.17 -38.36 9.31
CA GLY A 320 -13.48 -38.92 9.66
C GLY A 320 -14.18 -38.24 10.84
N ASP A 321 -13.42 -37.63 11.76
CA ASP A 321 -13.95 -37.01 12.98
C ASP A 321 -13.96 -35.47 12.88
N LEU A 322 -15.11 -34.92 12.47
CA LEU A 322 -15.32 -33.48 12.32
C LEU A 322 -15.50 -32.73 13.65
N THR A 323 -15.59 -33.46 14.78
CA THR A 323 -15.68 -32.85 16.11
C THR A 323 -14.31 -32.55 16.70
N ARG A 324 -13.27 -33.21 16.18
CA ARG A 324 -11.89 -32.97 16.55
C ARG A 324 -11.48 -31.54 16.21
N ALA A 325 -10.69 -30.91 17.09
CA ALA A 325 -10.18 -29.57 16.83
C ALA A 325 -9.04 -29.62 15.79
N GLY A 326 -9.25 -28.94 14.67
CA GLY A 326 -8.26 -28.72 13.62
C GLY A 326 -8.04 -27.23 13.38
N SER A 327 -6.93 -26.88 12.74
CA SER A 327 -6.69 -25.49 12.32
C SER A 327 -7.74 -25.07 11.28
N PHE A 328 -8.06 -23.78 11.19
CA PHE A 328 -8.91 -23.30 10.11
C PHE A 328 -8.50 -21.92 9.63
N VAL A 329 -8.92 -21.60 8.41
CA VAL A 329 -8.69 -20.33 7.75
C VAL A 329 -10.05 -19.81 7.32
N CYS A 330 -10.26 -18.51 7.50
CA CYS A 330 -11.43 -17.84 6.93
C CYS A 330 -10.98 -17.04 5.72
N GLU A 331 -11.84 -16.97 4.70
CA GLU A 331 -11.59 -16.19 3.50
C GLU A 331 -12.79 -15.32 3.13
N ALA A 332 -12.54 -14.26 2.37
CA ALA A 332 -13.58 -13.42 1.79
C ALA A 332 -13.14 -12.86 0.43
N PRO A 333 -14.08 -12.64 -0.51
CA PRO A 333 -13.79 -11.88 -1.72
C PRO A 333 -13.64 -10.39 -1.38
N PHE A 334 -12.77 -9.69 -2.12
CA PHE A 334 -12.65 -8.23 -2.09
C PHE A 334 -12.68 -7.66 -3.51
#